data_AF-A0A351FJV5-F1
#
_entry.id   AF-A0A351FJV5-F1
#
_cell.length_a   1.000
_cell.length_b   1.000
_cell.length_c   1.000
_cell.angle_alpha   90.00
_cell.angle_beta   90.00
_cell.angle_gamma   90.00
#
_symmetry.space_group_name_H-M   'P 1'
#
loop_
_entity.id
_entity.type
_entity.pdbx_description
1 polymer ?
#
loop_
_entity_poly.entity_id
_entity_poly.type
_entity_poly.pdbx_seq_one_letter_code
_entity_poly.pdbx_strand_id
1 'polypeptide(L)' 'DVGDIAGGIRLLEQGPVKVKRARDHHVRLWYALADLYERAGDHQRARRGFQRIEQVEPDFADVSGRLASLS' A
#
# COMPACT_ATOMS: atom_id res chain seq x y z
N ASP A 1 0.87 -3.75 -21.51
CA ASP A 1 1.66 -4.77 -20.80
C ASP A 1 1.73 -4.38 -19.34
N VAL A 2 0.80 -4.88 -18.53
CA VAL A 2 0.72 -4.54 -17.11
C VAL A 2 1.65 -5.55 -16.44
N GLY A 3 2.93 -5.19 -16.31
CA GLY A 3 3.98 -6.12 -15.85
C GLY A 3 3.57 -6.91 -14.59
N ASP A 4 4.14 -8.09 -14.37
CA ASP A 4 3.71 -9.11 -13.39
C ASP A 4 3.30 -8.54 -12.00
N ILE A 5 2.04 -8.09 -11.89
CA ILE A 5 1.49 -7.50 -10.66
C ILE A 5 1.51 -8.55 -9.55
N ALA A 6 1.19 -9.81 -9.88
CA ALA A 6 1.18 -10.89 -8.92
C ALA A 6 2.58 -11.17 -8.37
N GLY A 7 3.61 -11.17 -9.22
CA GLY A 7 5.00 -11.25 -8.82
C GLY A 7 5.44 -10.08 -7.94
N GLY A 8 5.06 -8.86 -8.31
CA GLY A 8 5.32 -7.66 -7.51
C GLY A 8 4.72 -7.74 -6.10
N ILE A 9 3.44 -8.14 -6.00
CA ILE A 9 2.77 -8.35 -4.71
C ILE A 9 3.54 -9.38 -3.88
N ARG A 10 3.84 -10.56 -4.46
CA ARG A 10 4.57 -11.63 -3.76
C ARG A 10 5.93 -11.16 -3.26
N LEU A 11 6.63 -10.34 -4.04
CA LEU A 11 7.92 -9.78 -3.66
C LEU A 11 7.78 -8.81 -2.48
N LEU A 12 6.84 -7.87 -2.55
CA LEU A 12 6.66 -6.86 -1.50
C LEU A 12 6.09 -7.44 -0.20
N GLU A 13 5.25 -8.48 -0.28
CA GLU A 13 4.73 -9.22 0.89
C GLU A 13 5.85 -9.92 1.69
N GLN A 14 6.99 -10.24 1.08
CA GLN A 14 8.16 -10.81 1.77
C GLN A 14 8.96 -9.76 2.56
N GLY A 15 8.72 -8.47 2.30
CA GLY A 15 9.37 -7.38 3.01
C GLY A 15 8.87 -7.21 4.46
N PRO A 16 9.41 -6.24 5.20
CA PRO A 16 8.97 -5.94 6.58
C PRO A 16 7.61 -5.21 6.60
N VAL A 17 6.56 -5.85 6.08
CA VAL A 17 5.19 -5.29 6.06
C VAL A 17 4.61 -5.15 7.46
N LYS A 18 4.98 -6.03 8.41
CA LYS A 18 4.51 -5.99 9.80
C LYS A 18 5.63 -5.51 10.72
N VAL A 19 5.59 -4.23 11.12
CA VAL A 19 6.53 -3.67 12.09
C VAL A 19 5.84 -2.98 13.25
N LYS A 20 6.49 -3.01 14.43
CA LYS A 20 6.01 -2.36 15.66
C LYS A 20 6.19 -0.83 15.64
N ARG A 21 7.23 -0.35 14.95
CA ARG A 21 7.50 1.07 14.75
C ARG A 21 7.83 1.29 13.28
N ALA A 22 6.99 2.06 12.59
CA ALA A 22 7.22 2.40 11.19
C ALA A 22 8.44 3.32 11.06
N ARG A 23 9.07 3.26 9.90
CA ARG A 23 10.10 4.18 9.41
C ARG A 23 9.72 4.52 7.98
N ASP A 24 10.27 5.58 7.41
CA ASP A 24 9.87 6.10 6.09
C ASP A 24 9.89 5.04 4.99
N HIS A 25 10.87 4.11 5.00
CA HIS A 25 10.92 3.03 4.02
C HIS A 25 9.81 1.99 4.19
N HIS A 26 9.29 1.80 5.40
CA HIS A 26 8.11 0.95 5.63
C HIS A 26 6.86 1.59 5.04
N VAL A 27 6.70 2.92 5.20
CA VAL A 27 5.57 3.66 4.63
C VAL A 27 5.61 3.59 3.10
N ARG A 28 6.79 3.80 2.50
CA ARG A 28 7.01 3.61 1.06
C ARG A 28 6.70 2.18 0.57
N LEU A 29 7.09 1.15 1.33
CA LEU A 29 6.77 -0.24 1.01
C LEU A 29 5.26 -0.50 1.06
N TRP A 30 4.58 0.00 2.11
CA TRP A 30 3.13 -0.15 2.24
C TRP A 30 2.38 0.53 1.11
N TYR A 31 2.84 1.70 0.68
CA TYR A 31 2.26 2.44 -0.44
C TYR A 31 2.36 1.64 -1.74
N ALA A 32 3.56 1.16 -2.07
CA ALA A 32 3.77 0.36 -3.27
C ALA A 32 2.92 -0.93 -3.25
N LEU A 33 2.81 -1.59 -2.11
CA LEU A 33 1.98 -2.78 -1.97
C LEU A 33 0.47 -2.46 -2.09
N ALA A 34 0.00 -1.35 -1.52
CA ALA A 34 -1.38 -0.91 -1.62
C ALA A 34 -1.76 -0.53 -3.07
N ASP A 35 -0.87 0.18 -3.79
CA ASP A 35 -1.04 0.49 -5.22
C ASP A 35 -1.12 -0.80 -6.07
N LEU A 36 -0.27 -1.79 -5.79
CA LEU A 36 -0.33 -3.07 -6.50
C LEU A 36 -1.61 -3.84 -6.20
N TYR A 37 -2.10 -3.81 -4.95
CA TYR A 37 -3.41 -4.41 -4.64
C TYR A 37 -4.55 -3.70 -5.37
N GLU A 38 -4.53 -2.37 -5.43
CA GLU A 38 -5.54 -1.59 -6.15
C GLU A 38 -5.55 -1.94 -7.64
N ARG A 39 -4.38 -2.00 -8.27
CA ARG A 39 -4.21 -2.40 -9.68
C ARG A 39 -4.59 -3.85 -9.95
N ALA A 40 -4.49 -4.72 -8.95
CA ALA A 40 -4.96 -6.11 -9.01
C ALA A 40 -6.48 -6.25 -8.79
N GLY A 41 -7.20 -5.14 -8.52
CA GLY A 41 -8.63 -5.15 -8.19
C GLY A 41 -8.93 -5.56 -6.73
N ASP A 42 -7.91 -5.74 -5.90
CA ASP A 42 -8.08 -6.07 -4.48
C ASP A 42 -8.23 -4.79 -3.64
N HIS A 43 -9.36 -4.11 -3.83
CA HIS A 43 -9.66 -2.84 -3.16
C HIS A 43 -9.71 -2.97 -1.64
N GLN A 44 -10.08 -4.16 -1.12
CA GLN A 44 -10.07 -4.46 0.30
C GLN A 44 -8.66 -4.39 0.90
N ARG A 45 -7.66 -5.05 0.28
CA ARG A 45 -6.27 -4.98 0.75
C ARG A 45 -5.64 -3.62 0.47
N ALA A 46 -5.96 -2.99 -0.67
CA ALA A 46 -5.50 -1.63 -0.98
C ALA A 46 -5.94 -0.64 0.10
N ARG A 47 -7.23 -0.62 0.43
CA ARG A 47 -7.80 0.27 1.46
C ARG A 47 -7.13 0.07 2.81
N ARG A 48 -6.93 -1.17 3.25
CA ARG A 48 -6.23 -1.46 4.52
C ARG A 48 -4.79 -0.94 4.52
N GLY A 49 -4.09 -1.07 3.40
CA GLY A 49 -2.73 -0.54 3.23
C GLY A 49 -2.70 0.99 3.33
N PHE A 50 -3.58 1.66 2.59
CA PHE A 50 -3.68 3.12 2.60
C PHE A 50 -4.13 3.67 3.96
N GLN A 51 -5.12 3.07 4.62
CA GLN A 51 -5.55 3.47 5.98
C GLN A 51 -4.41 3.37 6.99
N ARG A 52 -3.57 2.34 6.86
CA ARG A 52 -2.40 2.19 7.73
C ARG A 52 -1.38 3.30 7.52
N ILE A 53 -1.18 3.73 6.28
CA ILE A 53 -0.29 4.84 5.96
C ILE A 53 -0.85 6.13 6.54
N GLU A 54 -2.13 6.45 6.30
CA GLU A 54 -2.80 7.64 6.80
C GLU A 54 -2.73 7.75 8.34
N GLN A 55 -2.82 6.63 9.06
CA GLN A 55 -2.67 6.62 10.52
C GLN A 55 -1.26 6.98 11.02
N VAL A 56 -0.23 6.72 10.22
CA VAL A 56 1.18 6.92 10.60
C VAL A 56 1.73 8.21 10.02
N GLU A 57 1.31 8.57 8.81
CA GLU A 57 1.75 9.72 8.02
C GLU A 57 0.56 10.26 7.19
N PRO A 58 -0.28 11.13 7.79
CA PRO A 58 -1.56 11.59 7.20
C PRO A 58 -1.45 12.30 5.84
N ASP A 59 -0.29 12.90 5.54
CA ASP A 59 -0.04 13.67 4.32
C ASP A 59 0.87 12.93 3.32
N PHE A 60 1.00 11.61 3.46
CA PHE A 60 1.86 10.84 2.57
C PHE A 60 1.28 10.74 1.16
N ALA A 61 1.96 11.36 0.19
CA ALA A 61 1.65 11.30 -1.24
C ALA A 61 0.17 11.66 -1.54
N ASP A 62 -0.55 10.78 -2.25
CA ASP A 62 -1.95 10.91 -2.64
C ASP A 62 -2.89 9.97 -1.84
N VAL A 63 -2.43 9.45 -0.70
CA VAL A 63 -3.13 8.40 0.08
C VAL A 63 -4.56 8.80 0.46
N SER A 64 -4.77 10.04 0.88
CA SER A 64 -6.11 10.56 1.21
C SER A 64 -7.04 10.54 -0.01
N GLY A 65 -6.55 10.95 -1.18
CA GLY A 65 -7.29 10.89 -2.44
C GLY A 65 -7.60 9.46 -2.89
N ARG A 66 -6.66 8.53 -2.70
CA ARG A 66 -6.88 7.11 -2.99
C ARG A 66 -7.90 6.47 -2.06
N LEU A 67 -7.88 6.79 -0.76
CA LEU A 67 -8.90 6.33 0.19
C LEU A 67 -10.29 6.85 -0.16
N ALA A 68 -10.40 8.11 -0.56
CA ALA A 68 -11.66 8.68 -1.05
C ALA A 68 -12.19 7.94 -2.29
N SER A 69 -11.29 7.50 -3.17
CA SER A 69 -11.65 6.77 -4.40
C SER A 69 -12.01 5.30 -4.17
N LEU A 70 -11.55 4.71 -3.05
CA LEU A 70 -11.84 3.33 -2.62
C LEU A 70 -13.01 3.25 -1.61
N SER A 71 -13.79 4.32 -1.52
CA SER A 71 -14.91 4.47 -0.58
C SER A 71 -16.15 3.71 -0.99
#